data_AF-A0A7Y5U807-F1
#
_entry.id   AF-A0A7Y5U807-F1
#
_cell.length_a   1.000
_cell.length_b   1.000
_cell.length_c   1.000
_cell.angle_alpha   90.00
_cell.angle_beta   90.00
_cell.angle_gamma   90.00
#
_symmetry.space_group_name_H-M   'P 1'
#
loop_
_entity.id
_entity.type
_entity.pdbx_description
1 polymer ?
#
loop_
_entity_poly.entity_id
_entity_poly.type
_entity_poly.pdbx_seq_one_letter_code
_entity_poly.pdbx_strand_id
1 'polypeptide(L)'
;MSNTDRATLPEKALSDKAGDRPAVVSDRPSGASERASGATEGVASGPVRDVPVDWEALEDAFENNAPEVHSYLHLVTGDVLRIVDGVADPQMHARIAADPNYLRIDPVSSREQYRWMERYIPMVEDPELQGKLTQAIDGKGAFRRFKDVLMAYGPERERWFSFRSERLRIFMEAWLSAHALAPVARPVWTTDSARPEPTPVDGVPAPSAEPRPDRRGRSAESLRKGLREIADSLGPRDLDTLVAFAEFIRARRAARSFAHHFGDTHHGHEEEAPSSQEVPAAQDRESQT
;
A
#
# COMPACT_ATOMS: atom_id res chain seq x y z
N MET A 1 50.95 26.21 42.23
CA MET A 1 51.63 24.92 42.10
C MET A 1 51.09 24.00 43.19
N SER A 2 50.42 22.93 42.78
CA SER A 2 50.36 21.56 43.35
C SER A 2 50.42 21.35 44.88
N ASN A 3 49.72 20.43 45.52
CA ASN A 3 48.65 19.46 45.24
C ASN A 3 48.38 18.75 46.60
N THR A 4 47.14 18.31 46.86
CA THR A 4 46.77 17.02 47.48
C THR A 4 47.44 16.53 48.79
N ASP A 5 46.70 16.31 49.89
CA ASP A 5 45.98 15.05 50.19
C ASP A 5 45.30 15.03 51.60
N ARG A 6 44.01 14.66 51.59
CA ARG A 6 43.26 13.69 52.42
C ARG A 6 43.78 13.28 53.83
N ALA A 7 42.92 13.38 54.86
CA ALA A 7 42.14 12.26 55.45
C ALA A 7 41.72 12.43 56.94
N THR A 8 40.46 12.07 57.23
CA THR A 8 39.94 11.34 58.44
C THR A 8 39.53 12.09 59.74
N LEU A 9 38.18 12.22 59.92
CA LEU A 9 37.25 11.85 61.04
C LEU A 9 37.69 11.94 62.54
N PRO A 10 36.80 12.12 63.57
CA PRO A 10 35.54 11.35 63.77
C PRO A 10 34.36 11.93 64.65
N GLU A 11 33.30 11.11 64.78
CA GLU A 11 32.22 11.03 65.82
C GLU A 11 31.18 12.19 65.95
N LYS A 12 29.87 12.02 66.21
CA LYS A 12 29.09 11.02 66.97
C LYS A 12 27.55 11.20 66.74
N ALA A 13 26.77 10.11 66.93
CA ALA A 13 25.38 9.92 67.44
C ALA A 13 24.31 11.03 67.28
N LEU A 14 23.01 10.80 67.02
CA LEU A 14 22.00 9.84 67.50
C LEU A 14 20.73 10.10 66.63
N SER A 15 19.92 9.15 66.14
CA SER A 15 18.68 8.73 66.80
C SER A 15 17.86 7.78 65.89
N ASP A 16 17.33 6.75 66.54
CA ASP A 16 16.34 5.75 66.11
C ASP A 16 15.07 6.29 65.43
N LYS A 17 14.54 5.52 64.46
CA LYS A 17 13.27 4.77 64.66
C LYS A 17 12.89 3.84 63.49
N ALA A 18 12.25 2.74 63.91
CA ALA A 18 11.43 1.76 63.16
C ALA A 18 12.23 0.76 62.30
N GLY A 19 11.95 -0.54 62.33
CA GLY A 19 10.91 -1.32 62.98
C GLY A 19 10.98 -2.73 62.36
N ASP A 20 11.13 -3.72 63.22
CA ASP A 20 10.64 -5.11 63.13
C ASP A 20 10.66 -5.85 61.77
N ARG A 21 11.49 -6.91 61.70
CA ARG A 21 11.29 -8.10 60.83
C ARG A 21 10.78 -9.21 61.75
N PRO A 22 9.87 -10.11 61.32
CA PRO A 22 10.27 -11.27 60.49
C PRO A 22 9.13 -11.66 59.51
N ALA A 23 9.14 -12.66 58.63
CA ALA A 23 9.98 -13.82 58.38
C ALA A 23 9.89 -14.15 56.87
N VAL A 24 10.82 -14.99 56.43
CA VAL A 24 10.91 -15.58 55.09
C VAL A 24 9.78 -16.59 54.88
N VAL A 25 9.02 -16.44 53.79
CA VAL A 25 8.40 -17.55 53.06
C VAL A 25 8.75 -17.38 51.59
N SER A 26 9.44 -18.39 51.09
CA SER A 26 9.76 -18.62 49.70
C SER A 26 8.49 -19.13 49.02
N ASP A 27 7.98 -18.41 48.02
CA ASP A 27 7.15 -19.06 47.00
C ASP A 27 7.39 -18.43 45.63
N ARG A 28 7.50 -19.30 44.63
CA ARG A 28 7.83 -18.98 43.23
C ARG A 28 6.72 -18.12 42.61
N PRO A 29 7.03 -17.12 41.77
CA PRO A 29 6.07 -16.70 40.77
C PRO A 29 6.08 -17.73 39.61
N SER A 30 5.03 -18.56 39.60
CA SER A 30 4.63 -19.37 38.46
C SER A 30 4.30 -18.45 37.28
N GLY A 31 4.97 -18.69 36.16
CA GLY A 31 4.76 -17.94 34.94
C GLY A 31 3.38 -18.18 34.32
N ALA A 32 2.85 -17.11 33.72
CA ALA A 32 1.99 -17.18 32.55
C ALA A 32 2.35 -15.96 31.69
N SER A 33 3.51 -16.07 31.04
CA SER A 33 3.83 -15.32 29.83
C SER A 33 2.81 -15.73 28.78
N GLU A 34 1.82 -14.89 28.49
CA GLU A 34 1.02 -15.02 27.28
C GLU A 34 1.94 -14.81 26.08
N ARG A 35 2.47 -15.94 25.63
CA ARG A 35 3.16 -16.07 24.36
C ARG A 35 2.16 -15.68 23.29
N ALA A 36 2.41 -14.53 22.66
CA ALA A 36 2.08 -14.36 21.26
C ALA A 36 2.70 -15.56 20.53
N SER A 37 1.86 -16.53 20.20
CA SER A 37 2.29 -17.73 19.49
C SER A 37 2.57 -17.32 18.06
N GLY A 38 3.83 -16.97 17.81
CA GLY A 38 4.38 -16.94 16.47
C GLY A 38 4.29 -18.33 15.89
N ALA A 39 3.33 -18.53 14.99
CA ALA A 39 3.49 -19.51 13.93
C ALA A 39 4.51 -18.91 12.97
N THR A 40 5.80 -19.15 13.25
CA THR A 40 6.79 -19.20 12.18
C THR A 40 6.51 -20.50 11.44
N GLU A 41 5.55 -20.44 10.52
CA GLU A 41 5.45 -21.46 9.49
C GLU A 41 6.79 -21.45 8.77
N GLY A 42 7.47 -22.60 8.82
CA GLY A 42 8.80 -22.78 8.27
C GLY A 42 8.79 -22.27 6.83
N VAL A 43 9.77 -21.42 6.52
CA VAL A 43 10.05 -20.97 5.15
C VAL A 43 10.09 -22.24 4.30
N ALA A 44 9.05 -22.43 3.48
CA ALA A 44 9.01 -23.51 2.53
C ALA A 44 10.19 -23.26 1.59
N SER A 45 11.27 -24.01 1.79
CA SER A 45 12.44 -24.05 0.89
C SER A 45 12.06 -24.77 -0.40
N GLY A 46 11.01 -24.28 -1.06
CA GLY A 46 10.66 -24.63 -2.43
C GLY A 46 11.61 -23.95 -3.41
N PRO A 47 11.63 -24.38 -4.68
CA PRO A 47 12.38 -23.69 -5.71
C PRO A 47 11.88 -22.24 -5.82
N VAL A 48 12.82 -21.30 -5.87
CA VAL A 48 12.52 -19.89 -6.09
C VAL A 48 11.81 -19.74 -7.43
N ARG A 49 10.68 -19.03 -7.45
CA ARG A 49 9.84 -18.83 -8.63
C ARG A 49 10.05 -17.44 -9.21
N ASP A 50 10.33 -17.37 -10.50
CA ASP A 50 10.32 -16.11 -11.24
C ASP A 50 8.89 -15.59 -11.38
N VAL A 51 8.68 -14.33 -11.00
CA VAL A 51 7.39 -13.64 -11.09
C VAL A 51 7.62 -12.29 -11.76
N PRO A 52 6.94 -11.97 -12.89
CA PRO A 52 6.96 -10.62 -13.42
C PRO A 52 6.46 -9.67 -12.33
N VAL A 53 7.11 -8.54 -12.08
CA VAL A 53 6.60 -7.60 -11.05
C VAL A 53 6.32 -6.24 -11.67
N ASP A 54 5.09 -5.78 -11.46
CA ASP A 54 4.73 -4.37 -11.59
C ASP A 54 5.05 -3.67 -10.28
N TRP A 55 6.21 -3.02 -10.23
CA TRP A 55 6.70 -2.41 -9.01
C TRP A 55 5.78 -1.27 -8.52
N GLU A 56 5.17 -0.52 -9.42
CA GLU A 56 4.24 0.56 -9.07
C GLU A 56 2.97 -0.01 -8.43
N ALA A 57 2.36 -1.02 -9.07
CA ALA A 57 1.15 -1.65 -8.53
C ALA A 57 1.43 -2.40 -7.21
N LEU A 58 2.62 -2.96 -7.05
CA LEU A 58 3.04 -3.61 -5.80
C LEU A 58 3.24 -2.56 -4.70
N GLU A 59 3.90 -1.45 -5.01
CA GLU A 59 4.10 -0.33 -4.08
C GLU A 59 2.75 0.19 -3.57
N ASP A 60 1.81 0.49 -4.47
CA ASP A 60 0.44 0.92 -4.13
C ASP A 60 -0.26 -0.05 -3.17
N ALA A 61 -0.09 -1.36 -3.36
CA ALA A 61 -0.67 -2.37 -2.49
C ALA A 61 -0.02 -2.42 -1.10
N PHE A 62 1.30 -2.25 -1.01
CA PHE A 62 2.00 -2.22 0.27
C PHE A 62 1.68 -0.98 1.11
N GLU A 63 1.26 0.10 0.47
CA GLU A 63 0.94 1.34 1.16
C GLU A 63 -0.47 1.35 1.74
N ASN A 64 -1.40 0.64 1.10
CA ASN A 64 -2.81 0.69 1.45
C ASN A 64 -3.12 -0.16 2.69
N ASN A 65 -3.51 0.50 3.78
CA ASN A 65 -3.88 -0.13 5.04
C ASN A 65 -5.38 -0.03 5.36
N ALA A 66 -6.21 0.36 4.38
CA ALA A 66 -7.66 0.40 4.59
C ALA A 66 -8.18 -1.03 4.87
N PRO A 67 -8.88 -1.26 6.00
CA PRO A 67 -9.25 -2.62 6.43
C PRO A 67 -10.20 -3.32 5.46
N GLU A 68 -10.98 -2.57 4.70
CA GLU A 68 -11.89 -3.04 3.65
C GLU A 68 -11.19 -3.38 2.33
N VAL A 69 -9.88 -3.12 2.20
CA VAL A 69 -9.14 -3.32 0.96
C VAL A 69 -8.12 -4.44 1.10
N HIS A 70 -8.24 -5.46 0.26
CA HIS A 70 -7.36 -6.61 0.24
C HIS A 70 -6.65 -6.70 -1.11
N SER A 71 -5.32 -6.79 -1.09
CA SER A 71 -4.48 -6.83 -2.28
C SER A 71 -3.85 -8.22 -2.46
N TYR A 72 -3.77 -8.70 -3.70
CA TYR A 72 -3.23 -10.01 -4.05
C TYR A 72 -2.30 -9.91 -5.26
N LEU A 73 -1.11 -10.53 -5.18
CA LEU A 73 -0.19 -10.70 -6.29
C LEU A 73 -0.49 -12.00 -7.05
N HIS A 74 -0.71 -11.91 -8.36
CA HIS A 74 -0.84 -13.07 -9.24
C HIS A 74 0.55 -13.61 -9.64
N LEU A 75 0.89 -14.83 -9.21
CA LEU A 75 2.24 -15.41 -9.32
C LEU A 75 2.67 -15.80 -10.75
N VAL A 76 1.75 -15.87 -11.70
CA VAL A 76 2.07 -16.07 -13.13
C VAL A 76 2.24 -14.74 -13.87
N THR A 77 1.27 -13.84 -13.79
CA THR A 77 1.25 -12.61 -14.62
C THR A 77 1.98 -11.45 -13.97
N GLY A 78 2.14 -11.47 -12.65
CA GLY A 78 2.69 -10.33 -11.92
C GLY A 78 1.71 -9.22 -11.63
N ASP A 79 0.42 -9.43 -11.88
CA ASP A 79 -0.59 -8.42 -11.64
C ASP A 79 -0.97 -8.35 -10.18
N VAL A 80 -1.27 -7.13 -9.73
CA VAL A 80 -1.81 -6.88 -8.39
C VAL A 80 -3.30 -6.65 -8.49
N LEU A 81 -4.08 -7.58 -7.93
CA LEU A 81 -5.52 -7.49 -7.83
C LEU A 81 -5.92 -6.86 -6.50
N ARG A 82 -6.78 -5.84 -6.56
CA ARG A 82 -7.33 -5.18 -5.37
C ARG A 82 -8.81 -5.48 -5.28
N ILE A 83 -9.25 -5.97 -4.12
CA ILE A 83 -10.65 -6.26 -3.83
C ILE A 83 -11.09 -5.42 -2.64
N VAL A 84 -12.26 -4.81 -2.75
CA VAL A 84 -12.84 -3.93 -1.73
C VAL A 84 -14.12 -4.58 -1.20
N ASP A 85 -14.21 -4.74 0.11
CA ASP A 85 -15.37 -5.28 0.80
C ASP A 85 -16.61 -4.40 0.54
N GLY A 86 -17.76 -5.04 0.32
CA GLY A 86 -19.03 -4.35 0.03
C GLY A 86 -19.19 -3.85 -1.43
N VAL A 87 -18.12 -3.82 -2.22
CA VAL A 87 -18.19 -3.52 -3.67
C VAL A 87 -18.09 -4.80 -4.51
N ALA A 88 -17.23 -5.73 -4.10
CA ALA A 88 -17.07 -7.02 -4.76
C ALA A 88 -18.09 -8.05 -4.24
N ASP A 89 -18.50 -8.98 -5.11
CA ASP A 89 -19.26 -10.17 -4.71
C ASP A 89 -18.46 -10.95 -3.63
N PRO A 90 -19.04 -11.24 -2.46
CA PRO A 90 -18.38 -12.03 -1.42
C PRO A 90 -17.82 -13.37 -1.93
N GLN A 91 -18.45 -13.98 -2.95
CA GLN A 91 -17.93 -15.21 -3.56
C GLN A 91 -16.63 -14.98 -4.35
N MET A 92 -16.43 -13.81 -4.94
CA MET A 92 -15.19 -13.46 -5.64
C MET A 92 -14.01 -13.42 -4.67
N HIS A 93 -14.22 -12.82 -3.49
CA HIS A 93 -13.19 -12.74 -2.45
C HIS A 93 -12.73 -14.13 -2.00
N ALA A 94 -13.68 -15.03 -1.73
CA ALA A 94 -13.39 -16.40 -1.33
C ALA A 94 -12.69 -17.21 -2.44
N ARG A 95 -13.07 -17.01 -3.71
CA ARG A 95 -12.43 -17.68 -4.86
C ARG A 95 -10.97 -17.27 -5.03
N ILE A 96 -10.68 -15.97 -4.96
CA ILE A 96 -9.31 -15.46 -5.09
C ILE A 96 -8.46 -15.91 -3.91
N ALA A 97 -8.98 -15.84 -2.68
CA ALA A 97 -8.26 -16.30 -1.50
C ALA A 97 -7.97 -17.81 -1.50
N ALA A 98 -8.77 -18.61 -2.22
CA ALA A 98 -8.57 -20.05 -2.36
C ALA A 98 -7.71 -20.44 -3.58
N ASP A 99 -7.42 -19.51 -4.49
CA ASP A 99 -6.65 -19.80 -5.71
C ASP A 99 -5.14 -19.75 -5.43
N PRO A 100 -4.41 -20.86 -5.64
CA PRO A 100 -2.97 -20.94 -5.36
C PRO A 100 -2.11 -20.05 -6.25
N ASN A 101 -2.65 -19.47 -7.33
CA ASN A 101 -1.95 -18.49 -8.15
C ASN A 101 -1.96 -17.08 -7.56
N TYR A 102 -2.73 -16.82 -6.51
CA TYR A 102 -2.79 -15.53 -5.84
C TYR A 102 -2.13 -15.61 -4.47
N LEU A 103 -1.26 -14.65 -4.20
CA LEU A 103 -0.63 -14.47 -2.91
C LEU A 103 -1.13 -13.16 -2.30
N ARG A 104 -1.72 -13.23 -1.11
CA ARG A 104 -2.17 -12.04 -0.38
C ARG A 104 -0.96 -11.17 -0.02
N ILE A 105 -1.07 -9.87 -0.28
CA ILE A 105 -0.06 -8.87 0.09
C ILE A 105 -0.42 -8.33 1.47
N ASP A 106 0.54 -8.40 2.39
CA ASP A 106 0.43 -7.76 3.69
C ASP A 106 1.01 -6.35 3.61
N PRO A 107 0.18 -5.29 3.73
CA PRO A 107 0.68 -3.94 3.60
C PRO A 107 1.65 -3.59 4.74
N VAL A 108 2.55 -2.65 4.47
CA VAL A 108 3.40 -2.09 5.51
C VAL A 108 2.52 -1.41 6.54
N SER A 109 2.58 -1.89 7.78
CA SER A 109 1.73 -1.39 8.87
C SER A 109 1.74 0.13 8.97
N SER A 110 0.59 0.73 9.30
CA SER A 110 0.49 2.18 9.52
C SER A 110 1.50 2.69 10.56
N ARG A 111 1.86 1.87 11.56
CA ARG A 111 2.88 2.27 12.56
C ARG A 111 4.27 2.43 11.94
N GLU A 112 4.65 1.56 11.02
CA GLU A 112 5.95 1.67 10.35
C GLU A 112 5.95 2.83 9.34
N GLN A 113 4.85 3.03 8.62
CA GLN A 113 4.71 4.22 7.75
C GLN A 113 4.77 5.53 8.55
N TYR A 114 4.19 5.55 9.77
CA TYR A 114 4.30 6.70 10.67
C TYR A 114 5.75 6.99 11.07
N ARG A 115 6.53 5.94 11.40
CA ARG A 115 7.96 6.10 11.71
C ARG A 115 8.76 6.66 10.55
N TRP A 116 8.35 6.41 9.31
CA TRP A 116 9.00 7.03 8.16
C TRP A 116 8.75 8.54 8.13
N MET A 117 7.54 8.99 8.47
CA MET A 117 7.23 10.42 8.63
C MET A 117 8.10 11.04 9.73
N GLU A 118 8.17 10.40 10.90
CA GLU A 118 9.03 10.86 12.02
C GLU A 118 10.50 11.00 11.63
N ARG A 119 11.02 10.05 10.83
CA ARG A 119 12.41 10.08 10.37
C ARG A 119 12.67 11.08 9.26
N TYR A 120 11.65 11.41 8.46
CA TYR A 120 11.79 12.33 7.34
C TYR A 120 11.82 13.79 7.79
N ILE A 121 10.96 14.17 8.74
CA ILE A 121 10.81 15.56 9.19
C ILE A 121 12.15 16.23 9.57
N PRO A 122 13.07 15.57 10.31
CA PRO A 122 14.38 16.15 10.62
C PRO A 122 15.28 16.40 9.40
N MET A 123 15.02 15.76 8.26
CA MET A 123 15.79 15.90 7.02
C MET A 123 15.33 17.09 6.16
N VAL A 124 14.18 17.68 6.48
CA VAL A 124 13.61 18.83 5.79
C VAL A 124 14.47 20.06 6.06
N GLU A 125 14.95 20.71 5.00
CA GLU A 125 15.88 21.86 5.10
C GLU A 125 15.17 23.16 5.52
N ASP A 126 13.91 23.35 5.09
CA ASP A 126 13.10 24.52 5.44
C ASP A 126 12.56 24.40 6.88
N PRO A 127 13.01 25.25 7.83
CA PRO A 127 12.57 25.18 9.22
C PRO A 127 11.06 25.44 9.39
N GLU A 128 10.44 26.25 8.53
CA GLU A 128 9.01 26.53 8.60
C GLU A 128 8.22 25.28 8.22
N LEU A 129 8.58 24.65 7.11
CA LEU A 129 7.98 23.39 6.67
C LEU A 129 8.21 22.26 7.68
N GLN A 130 9.43 22.13 8.21
CA GLN A 130 9.74 21.17 9.26
C GLN A 130 8.83 21.35 10.48
N GLY A 131 8.61 22.59 10.93
CA GLY A 131 7.69 22.89 12.03
C GLY A 131 6.24 22.52 11.72
N LYS A 132 5.76 22.82 10.50
CA LYS A 132 4.41 22.46 10.04
C LYS A 132 4.22 20.94 10.00
N LEU A 133 5.20 20.20 9.46
CA LEU A 133 5.13 18.74 9.38
C LEU A 133 5.20 18.11 10.77
N THR A 134 6.03 18.63 11.68
CA THR A 134 6.10 18.18 13.07
C THR A 134 4.74 18.25 13.75
N GLN A 135 4.04 19.38 13.61
CA GLN A 135 2.69 19.54 14.17
C GLN A 135 1.65 18.67 13.44
N ALA A 136 1.81 18.48 12.13
CA ALA A 136 0.84 17.73 11.33
C ALA A 136 0.74 16.26 11.74
N ILE A 137 1.84 15.66 12.20
CA ILE A 137 1.88 14.23 12.54
C ILE A 137 1.32 13.88 13.92
N ASP A 138 0.94 14.87 14.72
CA ASP A 138 0.41 14.62 16.06
C ASP A 138 -1.08 14.27 16.05
N GLY A 139 -1.45 13.13 16.63
CA GLY A 139 -2.84 12.73 16.85
C GLY A 139 -3.59 12.18 15.63
N LYS A 140 -4.93 12.02 15.77
CA LYS A 140 -5.79 11.38 14.77
C LYS A 140 -5.72 12.12 13.42
N GLY A 141 -5.52 11.39 12.33
CA GLY A 141 -5.47 11.98 10.97
C GLY A 141 -4.10 12.51 10.54
N ALA A 142 -3.02 12.13 11.24
CA ALA A 142 -1.65 12.50 10.95
C ALA A 142 -1.26 12.34 9.47
N PHE A 143 -1.55 11.18 8.87
CA PHE A 143 -1.24 10.90 7.46
C PHE A 143 -1.87 11.89 6.49
N ARG A 144 -3.14 12.24 6.72
CA ARG A 144 -3.86 13.19 5.86
C ARG A 144 -3.24 14.58 6.00
N ARG A 145 -3.10 15.08 7.22
CA ARG A 145 -2.51 16.42 7.47
C ARG A 145 -1.08 16.54 6.95
N PHE A 146 -0.25 15.51 7.13
CA PHE A 146 1.11 15.48 6.61
C PHE A 146 1.12 15.64 5.09
N LYS A 147 0.28 14.87 4.38
CA LYS A 147 0.11 15.00 2.93
C LYS A 147 -0.44 16.38 2.54
N ASP A 148 -1.44 16.88 3.27
CA ASP A 148 -2.05 18.20 3.01
C ASP A 148 -1.00 19.33 3.10
N VAL A 149 -0.10 19.27 4.09
CA VAL A 149 1.03 20.21 4.21
C VAL A 149 1.94 20.09 2.99
N LEU A 150 2.35 18.88 2.59
CA LEU A 150 3.23 18.67 1.44
C LEU A 150 2.62 19.11 0.10
N MET A 151 1.30 19.14 -0.04
CA MET A 151 0.65 19.61 -1.28
C MET A 151 0.98 21.07 -1.61
N ALA A 152 1.31 21.89 -0.61
CA ALA A 152 1.76 23.26 -0.81
C ALA A 152 3.27 23.38 -1.13
N TYR A 153 4.03 22.30 -1.02
CA TYR A 153 5.49 22.26 -1.15
C TYR A 153 5.93 21.19 -2.16
N GLY A 154 5.75 21.48 -3.45
CA GLY A 154 6.00 20.55 -4.56
C GLY A 154 7.37 19.83 -4.51
N PRO A 155 8.50 20.55 -4.40
CA PRO A 155 9.82 19.91 -4.33
C PRO A 155 9.99 19.00 -3.11
N GLU A 156 9.50 19.39 -1.94
CA GLU A 156 9.60 18.56 -0.74
C GLU A 156 8.68 17.34 -0.81
N ARG A 157 7.52 17.48 -1.45
CA ARG A 157 6.61 16.35 -1.73
C ARG A 157 7.30 15.29 -2.59
N GLU A 158 8.04 15.69 -3.62
CA GLU A 158 8.81 14.78 -4.46
C GLU A 158 9.95 14.09 -3.68
N ARG A 159 10.65 14.84 -2.82
CA ARG A 159 11.67 14.29 -1.92
C ARG A 159 11.08 13.28 -0.93
N TRP A 160 9.91 13.58 -0.36
CA TRP A 160 9.18 12.66 0.53
C TRP A 160 8.79 11.37 -0.20
N PHE A 161 8.25 11.48 -1.41
CA PHE A 161 7.90 10.29 -2.20
C PHE A 161 9.13 9.44 -2.51
N SER A 162 10.23 10.06 -2.95
CA SER A 162 11.49 9.34 -3.20
C SER A 162 11.99 8.62 -1.95
N PHE A 163 11.98 9.31 -0.80
CA PHE A 163 12.37 8.75 0.49
C PHE A 163 11.49 7.57 0.93
N ARG A 164 10.20 7.63 0.61
CA ARG A 164 9.23 6.59 0.96
C ARG A 164 9.32 5.38 0.03
N SER A 165 9.35 5.61 -1.29
CA SER A 165 9.46 4.56 -2.29
C SER A 165 10.72 3.72 -2.09
N GLU A 166 11.85 4.33 -1.71
CA GLU A 166 13.07 3.60 -1.37
C GLU A 166 12.86 2.62 -0.21
N ARG A 167 12.14 3.03 0.84
CA ARG A 167 11.84 2.16 1.98
C ARG A 167 10.86 1.06 1.59
N LEU A 168 9.82 1.39 0.85
CA LEU A 168 8.88 0.41 0.33
C LEU A 168 9.58 -0.63 -0.52
N ARG A 169 10.52 -0.21 -1.37
CA ARG A 169 11.30 -1.12 -2.21
C ARG A 169 12.04 -2.17 -1.38
N ILE A 170 12.70 -1.76 -0.29
CA ILE A 170 13.36 -2.70 0.63
C ILE A 170 12.35 -3.70 1.23
N PHE A 171 11.18 -3.21 1.67
CA PHE A 171 10.13 -4.09 2.23
C PHE A 171 9.56 -5.05 1.18
N MET A 172 9.30 -4.57 -0.03
CA MET A 172 8.79 -5.38 -1.15
C MET A 172 9.78 -6.48 -1.52
N GLU A 173 11.07 -6.16 -1.64
CA GLU A 173 12.11 -7.14 -1.94
C GLU A 173 12.26 -8.19 -0.84
N ALA A 174 12.25 -7.77 0.42
CA ALA A 174 12.30 -8.68 1.56
C ALA A 174 11.07 -9.60 1.60
N TRP A 175 9.88 -9.06 1.31
CA TRP A 175 8.64 -9.83 1.25
C TRP A 175 8.65 -10.84 0.10
N LEU A 176 9.06 -10.43 -1.11
CA LEU A 176 9.19 -11.35 -2.26
C LEU A 176 10.17 -12.49 -1.93
N SER A 177 11.32 -12.16 -1.35
CA SER A 177 12.33 -13.13 -0.95
C SER A 177 11.81 -14.11 0.11
N ALA A 178 11.08 -13.62 1.13
CA ALA A 178 10.47 -14.45 2.17
C ALA A 178 9.44 -15.45 1.62
N HIS A 179 8.81 -15.14 0.48
CA HIS A 179 7.87 -16.00 -0.23
C HIS A 179 8.51 -16.82 -1.36
N ALA A 180 9.85 -16.87 -1.42
CA ALA A 180 10.62 -17.55 -2.47
C ALA A 180 10.27 -17.07 -3.89
N LEU A 181 10.04 -15.77 -4.06
CA LEU A 181 9.75 -15.14 -5.34
C LEU A 181 10.94 -14.31 -5.81
N ALA A 182 11.39 -14.54 -7.05
CA ALA A 182 12.38 -13.72 -7.74
C ALA A 182 11.65 -12.74 -8.68
N PRO A 183 11.73 -11.42 -8.47
CA PRO A 183 11.12 -10.47 -9.39
C PRO A 183 11.88 -10.47 -10.72
N VAL A 184 11.17 -10.73 -11.81
CA VAL A 184 11.69 -10.58 -13.17
C VAL A 184 11.07 -9.37 -13.86
N ALA A 185 11.80 -8.79 -14.81
CA ALA A 185 11.29 -7.67 -15.60
C ALA A 185 10.02 -8.09 -16.34
N ARG A 186 8.96 -7.29 -16.20
CA ARG A 186 7.73 -7.52 -16.96
C ARG A 186 8.06 -7.40 -18.45
N PRO A 187 7.64 -8.36 -19.29
CA PRO A 187 7.81 -8.22 -20.74
C PRO A 187 7.05 -7.00 -21.21
N VAL A 188 7.79 -5.95 -21.58
CA VAL A 188 7.23 -4.76 -22.21
C VAL A 188 6.90 -5.17 -23.64
N TRP A 189 5.62 -5.35 -23.96
CA TRP A 189 5.21 -5.44 -25.35
C TRP A 189 5.40 -4.05 -25.97
N THR A 190 6.60 -3.77 -26.46
CA THR A 190 6.81 -2.70 -27.42
C THR A 190 5.97 -3.05 -28.64
N THR A 191 4.85 -2.36 -28.80
CA THR A 191 4.19 -2.26 -30.10
C THR A 191 5.24 -1.70 -31.04
N ASP A 192 5.88 -2.56 -31.83
CA ASP A 192 6.69 -2.12 -32.94
C ASP A 192 5.74 -1.50 -33.98
N SER A 193 5.32 -0.28 -33.69
CA SER A 193 4.66 0.63 -34.61
C SER A 193 5.70 1.56 -35.21
N ALA A 194 6.88 1.02 -35.54
CA ALA A 194 7.73 1.58 -36.56
C ALA A 194 7.70 0.64 -37.76
N ARG A 195 6.55 0.57 -38.44
CA ARG A 195 6.57 0.32 -39.89
C ARG A 195 7.60 1.33 -40.43
N PRO A 196 8.68 0.90 -41.10
CA PRO A 196 9.56 1.86 -41.74
C PRO A 196 8.68 2.65 -42.71
N GLU A 197 8.50 3.94 -42.41
CA GLU A 197 7.99 4.90 -43.38
C GLU A 197 8.80 4.65 -44.66
N PRO A 198 8.17 4.33 -45.80
CA PRO A 198 8.91 4.20 -47.04
C PRO A 198 9.63 5.54 -47.25
N THR A 199 10.96 5.50 -47.25
CA THR A 199 11.81 6.64 -47.56
C THR A 199 11.24 7.36 -48.78
N PRO A 200 11.00 8.67 -48.74
CA PRO A 200 10.57 9.41 -49.92
C PRO A 200 11.65 9.23 -50.98
N VAL A 201 11.32 8.53 -52.05
CA VAL A 201 12.11 8.57 -53.28
C VAL A 201 11.92 9.95 -53.87
N ASP A 202 13.02 10.69 -54.01
CA ASP A 202 13.03 12.02 -54.62
C ASP A 202 12.36 11.97 -56.02
N GLY A 203 11.40 12.87 -56.26
CA GLY A 203 11.01 13.23 -57.63
C GLY A 203 9.55 13.02 -58.07
N VAL A 204 8.56 12.94 -57.18
CA VAL A 204 7.15 12.96 -57.60
C VAL A 204 6.40 14.11 -56.89
N PRO A 205 5.81 15.09 -57.62
CA PRO A 205 5.09 16.18 -56.99
C PRO A 205 3.82 15.69 -56.31
N ALA A 206 3.65 16.08 -55.05
CA ALA A 206 2.54 15.72 -54.20
C ALA A 206 1.18 16.17 -54.80
N PRO A 207 0.17 15.28 -54.92
CA PRO A 207 -1.18 15.73 -55.19
C PRO A 207 -1.76 16.43 -53.96
N SER A 208 -2.45 17.54 -54.24
CA SER A 208 -3.06 18.50 -53.34
C SER A 208 -3.81 17.89 -52.16
N ALA A 209 -3.61 18.48 -50.99
CA ALA A 209 -4.23 18.11 -49.72
C ALA A 209 -5.75 18.33 -49.76
N GLU A 210 -6.52 17.23 -49.81
CA GLU A 210 -7.90 17.23 -49.35
C GLU A 210 -7.95 17.32 -47.81
N PRO A 211 -8.98 17.97 -47.24
CA PRO A 211 -9.09 18.15 -45.80
C PRO A 211 -9.26 16.78 -45.13
N ARG A 212 -8.27 16.42 -44.29
CA ARG A 212 -8.28 15.22 -43.46
C ARG A 212 -9.56 15.21 -42.61
N PRO A 213 -10.39 14.15 -42.67
CA PRO A 213 -11.51 14.05 -41.75
C PRO A 213 -10.98 13.92 -40.33
N ASP A 214 -11.74 14.57 -39.46
CA ASP A 214 -11.53 14.79 -38.04
C ASP A 214 -10.99 13.56 -37.30
N ARG A 215 -10.02 13.78 -36.40
CA ARG A 215 -9.41 12.75 -35.51
C ARG A 215 -10.41 12.33 -34.41
N ARG A 216 -11.66 12.02 -34.77
CA ARG A 216 -12.52 11.23 -33.90
C ARG A 216 -12.06 9.79 -34.00
N GLY A 217 -11.73 9.21 -32.85
CA GLY A 217 -11.07 7.92 -32.69
C GLY A 217 -11.61 6.85 -33.63
N ARG A 218 -10.71 5.98 -34.13
CA ARG A 218 -11.06 4.83 -34.99
C ARG A 218 -12.36 4.21 -34.49
N SER A 219 -13.39 4.20 -35.33
CA SER A 219 -14.69 3.62 -34.98
C SER A 219 -14.50 2.20 -34.44
N ALA A 220 -15.25 1.84 -33.38
CA ALA A 220 -15.20 0.50 -32.80
C ALA A 220 -15.42 -0.59 -33.85
N GLU A 221 -16.15 -0.28 -34.92
CA GLU A 221 -16.36 -1.16 -36.06
C GLU A 221 -15.10 -1.37 -36.90
N SER A 222 -14.33 -0.31 -37.17
CA SER A 222 -13.04 -0.39 -37.87
C SER A 222 -11.99 -1.15 -37.06
N LEU A 223 -11.99 -1.00 -35.73
CA LEU A 223 -11.10 -1.78 -34.85
C LEU A 223 -11.47 -3.27 -34.83
N ARG A 224 -12.77 -3.60 -34.80
CA ARG A 224 -13.22 -5.00 -34.90
C ARG A 224 -12.87 -5.61 -36.25
N LYS A 225 -12.98 -4.84 -37.34
CA LYS A 225 -12.58 -5.28 -38.67
C LYS A 225 -11.08 -5.58 -38.72
N GLY A 226 -10.24 -4.66 -38.24
CA GLY A 226 -8.79 -4.87 -38.18
C GLY A 226 -8.38 -6.05 -37.29
N LEU A 227 -9.06 -6.27 -36.16
CA LEU A 227 -8.81 -7.44 -35.32
C LEU A 227 -9.11 -8.77 -36.04
N ARG A 228 -10.20 -8.84 -36.82
CA ARG A 228 -10.50 -10.03 -37.62
C ARG A 228 -9.44 -10.27 -38.68
N GLU A 229 -9.07 -9.24 -39.44
CA GLU A 229 -8.03 -9.35 -40.47
C GLU A 229 -6.70 -9.82 -39.88
N ILE A 230 -6.32 -9.34 -38.68
CA ILE A 230 -5.14 -9.82 -37.97
C ILE A 230 -5.31 -11.28 -37.56
N ALA A 231 -6.41 -11.64 -36.90
CA ALA A 231 -6.66 -13.00 -36.45
C ALA A 231 -6.64 -14.02 -37.61
N ASP A 232 -7.19 -13.67 -38.77
CA ASP A 232 -7.20 -14.52 -39.97
C ASP A 232 -5.80 -14.76 -40.54
N SER A 233 -4.84 -13.88 -40.24
CA SER A 233 -3.43 -13.99 -40.67
C SER A 233 -2.52 -14.72 -39.68
N LEU A 234 -3.00 -15.01 -38.47
CA LEU A 234 -2.21 -15.62 -37.41
C LEU A 234 -2.18 -17.16 -37.49
N GLY A 235 -1.06 -17.75 -37.05
CA GLY A 235 -0.96 -19.19 -36.87
C GLY A 235 -1.70 -19.69 -35.61
N PRO A 236 -1.92 -21.01 -35.45
CA PRO A 236 -2.70 -21.57 -34.34
C PRO A 236 -2.17 -21.19 -32.95
N ARG A 237 -0.85 -21.17 -32.76
CA ARG A 237 -0.21 -20.79 -31.48
C ARG A 237 -0.42 -19.31 -31.13
N ASP A 238 -0.40 -18.46 -32.14
CA ASP A 238 -0.58 -17.02 -31.95
C ASP A 238 -2.06 -16.70 -31.72
N LEU A 239 -2.97 -17.47 -32.33
CA LEU A 239 -4.40 -17.43 -32.04
C LEU A 239 -4.72 -17.82 -30.59
N ASP A 240 -4.12 -18.89 -30.07
CA ASP A 240 -4.28 -19.29 -28.67
C ASP A 240 -3.83 -18.16 -27.73
N THR A 241 -2.72 -17.49 -28.08
CA THR A 241 -2.20 -16.33 -27.33
C THR A 241 -3.15 -15.14 -27.41
N LEU A 242 -3.71 -14.84 -28.59
CA LEU A 242 -4.67 -13.75 -28.78
C LEU A 242 -5.97 -13.99 -28.00
N VAL A 243 -6.45 -15.23 -27.97
CA VAL A 243 -7.63 -15.62 -27.17
C VAL A 243 -7.36 -15.45 -25.69
N ALA A 244 -6.21 -15.95 -25.19
CA ALA A 244 -5.83 -15.77 -23.79
C ALA A 244 -5.74 -14.27 -23.41
N PHE A 245 -5.20 -13.43 -24.29
CA PHE A 245 -5.13 -11.99 -24.06
C PHE A 245 -6.51 -11.30 -24.13
N ALA A 246 -7.38 -11.71 -25.04
CA ALA A 246 -8.74 -11.18 -25.11
C ALA A 246 -9.57 -11.56 -23.87
N GLU A 247 -9.40 -12.80 -23.39
CA GLU A 247 -9.96 -13.28 -22.12
C GLU A 247 -9.40 -12.50 -20.93
N PHE A 248 -8.09 -12.23 -20.92
CA PHE A 248 -7.47 -11.34 -19.93
C PHE A 248 -8.07 -9.94 -19.95
N ILE A 249 -8.24 -9.31 -21.13
CA ILE A 249 -8.89 -8.00 -21.24
C ILE A 249 -10.33 -8.06 -20.74
N ARG A 250 -11.06 -9.15 -21.01
CA ARG A 250 -12.44 -9.35 -20.55
C ARG A 250 -12.50 -9.44 -19.02
N ALA A 251 -11.63 -10.25 -18.42
CA ALA A 251 -11.49 -10.38 -16.97
C ALA A 251 -11.06 -9.04 -16.34
N ARG A 252 -10.10 -8.33 -16.93
CA ARG A 252 -9.63 -7.03 -16.47
C ARG A 252 -10.68 -5.93 -16.59
N ARG A 253 -11.50 -5.93 -17.65
CA ARG A 253 -12.63 -5.01 -17.79
C ARG A 253 -13.70 -5.30 -16.74
N ALA A 254 -13.99 -6.57 -16.48
CA ALA A 254 -14.89 -6.98 -15.41
C ALA A 254 -14.35 -6.58 -14.01
N ALA A 255 -13.04 -6.49 -13.81
CA ALA A 255 -12.46 -5.96 -12.57
C ALA A 255 -12.44 -4.41 -12.53
N ARG A 256 -12.12 -3.75 -13.65
CA ARG A 256 -12.02 -2.27 -13.76
C ARG A 256 -13.37 -1.55 -13.81
N SER A 257 -14.42 -2.15 -14.36
CA SER A 257 -15.77 -1.55 -14.35
C SER A 257 -16.31 -1.37 -12.92
N PHE A 258 -15.82 -2.15 -11.96
CA PHE A 258 -16.15 -1.96 -10.54
C PHE A 258 -15.26 -0.91 -9.86
N ALA A 259 -14.01 -0.72 -10.33
CA ALA A 259 -13.09 0.28 -9.79
C ALA A 259 -13.38 1.72 -10.26
N HIS A 260 -13.91 1.90 -11.48
CA HIS A 260 -14.16 3.24 -12.04
C HIS A 260 -15.44 3.94 -11.52
N HIS A 261 -16.38 3.24 -10.88
CA HIS A 261 -17.60 3.87 -10.36
C HIS A 261 -17.43 4.65 -9.05
N PHE A 262 -16.28 4.55 -8.37
CA PHE A 262 -16.03 5.24 -7.10
C PHE A 262 -14.83 6.20 -7.13
N GLY A 263 -14.13 6.33 -8.26
CA GLY A 263 -13.06 7.31 -8.42
C GLY A 263 -13.55 8.75 -8.60
N ASP A 264 -14.86 8.98 -8.80
CA ASP A 264 -15.42 10.29 -9.19
C ASP A 264 -16.57 10.77 -8.27
N THR A 265 -16.75 10.16 -7.09
CA THR A 265 -17.84 10.52 -6.16
C THR A 265 -17.37 10.67 -4.72
N HIS A 266 -16.43 11.59 -4.48
CA HIS A 266 -16.32 12.27 -3.19
C HIS A 266 -16.15 13.78 -3.39
N HIS A 267 -17.21 14.39 -3.93
CA HIS A 267 -17.53 15.79 -3.65
C HIS A 267 -18.71 15.84 -2.69
N GLY A 268 -18.61 16.78 -1.75
CA GLY A 268 -19.23 16.79 -0.43
C GLY A 268 -20.70 16.42 -0.37
N HIS A 269 -21.05 15.69 0.68
CA HIS A 269 -22.23 16.01 1.46
C HIS A 269 -21.90 15.80 2.94
N GLU A 270 -22.10 16.90 3.68
CA GLU A 270 -22.13 16.97 5.12
C GLU A 270 -23.22 16.03 5.64
N GLU A 271 -22.90 15.16 6.61
CA GLU A 271 -23.91 14.56 7.47
C GLU A 271 -23.63 14.98 8.92
N GLU A 272 -24.53 15.84 9.40
CA GLU A 272 -24.75 16.19 10.79
C GLU A 272 -24.77 14.94 11.68
N ALA A 273 -23.92 14.93 12.70
CA ALA A 273 -24.05 13.98 13.80
C ALA A 273 -25.34 14.28 14.59
N PRO A 274 -26.18 13.29 14.92
CA PRO A 274 -27.34 13.54 15.76
C PRO A 274 -26.92 13.81 17.20
N SER A 275 -27.38 14.96 17.68
CA SER A 275 -27.27 15.50 19.03
C SER A 275 -27.66 14.49 20.11
N SER A 276 -26.84 14.45 21.16
CA SER A 276 -27.10 13.72 22.41
C SER A 276 -28.33 14.28 23.12
N GLN A 277 -29.34 13.45 23.38
CA GLN A 277 -30.39 13.77 24.33
C GLN A 277 -30.02 13.27 25.73
N GLU A 278 -29.89 14.23 26.65
CA GLU A 278 -29.87 14.02 28.10
C GLU A 278 -31.12 13.27 28.55
N VAL A 279 -30.92 12.22 29.36
CA VAL A 279 -31.98 11.51 30.08
C VAL A 279 -32.11 12.17 31.46
N PRO A 280 -33.27 12.73 31.85
CA PRO A 280 -33.47 13.25 33.20
C PRO A 280 -33.75 12.13 34.19
N ALA A 281 -33.14 12.26 35.36
CA ALA A 281 -33.29 11.39 36.52
C ALA A 281 -34.76 11.31 36.99
N ALA A 282 -35.30 10.10 37.08
CA ALA A 282 -36.57 9.83 37.75
C ALA A 282 -36.30 9.18 39.11
N GLN A 283 -36.86 9.84 40.12
CA GLN A 283 -36.74 9.55 41.54
C GLN A 283 -37.49 8.29 41.96
N ASP A 284 -36.94 7.62 42.96
CA ASP A 284 -37.57 6.60 43.79
C ASP A 284 -38.99 6.96 44.24
N ARG A 285 -39.94 6.03 44.03
CA ARG A 285 -41.10 5.82 44.93
C ARG A 285 -41.54 4.36 44.93
N GLU A 286 -41.11 3.69 46.00
CA GLU A 286 -41.85 2.77 46.88
C GLU A 286 -43.30 2.36 46.53
N SER A 287 -43.49 1.03 46.62
CA SER A 287 -44.54 0.32 47.39
C SER A 287 -45.95 0.05 46.80
N GLN A 288 -46.35 -1.22 47.00
CA GLN A 288 -47.70 -1.83 46.97
C GLN A 288 -48.27 -2.05 45.55
N THR A 289 -48.70 -3.24 45.12
CA THR A 289 -49.20 -4.45 45.80
C THR A 289 -49.10 -5.62 44.83
#